data_AF-A0A7S4NCR7-F1
#
_entry.id   AF-A0A7S4NCR7-F1
#
_cell.length_a   1.000
_cell.length_b   1.000
_cell.length_c   1.000
_cell.angle_alpha   90.00
_cell.angle_beta   90.00
_cell.angle_gamma   90.00
#
_symmetry.space_group_name_H-M   'P 1'
#
loop_
_entity.id
_entity.type
_entity.pdbx_description
1 polymer ?
#
loop_
_entity_poly.entity_id
_entity_poly.type
_entity_poly.pdbx_seq_one_letter_code
_entity_poly.pdbx_strand_id
1 'polypeptide(L)'
;HPHSVIPPLPQYHRVTASRLKNSLSLFLDRCLSHLVLANDSEFLMFLYLKDALLAKRIEHYFPQGLSLSATSMMMESFSEQLEKSKRSWNLTPQQEALKDDPYHPRFEKMHKTVEEFYEQLRMLKGTLGRFRTRDKEMEADFRRQKTIFTHLALNEYETGLAPTFSSRAKASSQLALCSGGEYFDELENFEVEIEAYVHVSQRISRTLYGRLDMIVSHYEHSKKITALKQEILKLENEKKSGPPEPPPGGFGLMTLLTEKFSDDVDTRLRKARDNLSLSETQHGQIKVTMDYLTSTFEGEVKKFSNWKENDMPVFFNHFAEIKALHHKKSFMIWNNLKNQKGGQTPEKQEEKKEETIVVKKKEEK
;
A
#
# COMPACT_ATOMS: atom_id res chain seq x y z
N HIS A 1 7.38 -2.84 -14.97
CA HIS A 1 7.59 -1.59 -14.20
C HIS A 1 8.20 -1.84 -12.81
N PRO A 2 9.51 -2.14 -12.69
CA PRO A 2 10.17 -2.35 -11.40
C PRO A 2 10.34 -1.07 -10.57
N HIS A 3 10.24 0.11 -11.21
CA HIS A 3 10.47 1.41 -10.57
C HIS A 3 9.21 2.22 -10.32
N SER A 4 8.07 1.77 -10.86
CA SER A 4 6.79 2.45 -10.67
C SER A 4 6.02 1.83 -9.52
N VAL A 5 5.27 2.69 -8.83
CA VAL A 5 4.34 2.30 -7.80
C VAL A 5 3.08 1.75 -8.48
N ILE A 6 3.07 0.43 -8.70
CA ILE A 6 1.88 -0.23 -9.26
C ILE A 6 0.87 -0.46 -8.12
N PRO A 7 -0.40 -0.03 -8.30
CA PRO A 7 -1.48 -0.33 -7.37
C PRO A 7 -1.65 -1.84 -7.19
N PRO A 8 -2.09 -2.34 -6.02
CA PRO A 8 -2.36 -3.76 -5.86
C PRO A 8 -3.46 -4.24 -6.79
N LEU A 9 -3.26 -5.42 -7.37
CA LEU A 9 -4.39 -6.19 -7.87
C LEU A 9 -5.24 -6.70 -6.69
N PRO A 10 -6.57 -6.78 -6.85
CA PRO A 10 -7.42 -7.42 -5.86
C PRO A 10 -6.99 -8.88 -5.65
N GLN A 11 -6.98 -9.31 -4.39
CA GLN A 11 -6.83 -10.73 -4.09
C GLN A 11 -8.15 -11.45 -4.41
N TYR A 12 -8.10 -12.46 -5.29
CA TYR A 12 -9.30 -13.18 -5.76
C TYR A 12 -9.87 -14.19 -4.74
N HIS A 13 -9.16 -14.43 -3.62
CA HIS A 13 -9.54 -15.46 -2.67
C HIS A 13 -10.54 -14.94 -1.61
N ARG A 14 -11.76 -15.49 -1.62
CA ARG A 14 -12.82 -15.27 -0.61
C ARG A 14 -13.30 -13.81 -0.48
N VAL A 15 -13.46 -13.13 -1.60
CA VAL A 15 -13.92 -11.72 -1.66
C VAL A 15 -15.31 -11.64 -2.29
N THR A 16 -16.17 -10.74 -1.78
CA THR A 16 -17.50 -10.50 -2.38
C THR A 16 -17.36 -9.89 -3.78
N ALA A 17 -18.33 -10.11 -4.67
CA ALA A 17 -18.30 -9.51 -6.01
C ALA A 17 -18.27 -7.97 -5.96
N SER A 18 -18.95 -7.37 -4.97
CA SER A 18 -18.92 -5.91 -4.72
C SER A 18 -17.51 -5.43 -4.38
N ARG A 19 -16.85 -6.07 -3.40
CA ARG A 19 -15.48 -5.72 -3.00
C ARG A 19 -14.49 -5.89 -4.15
N LEU A 20 -14.60 -6.98 -4.91
CA LEU A 20 -13.76 -7.20 -6.08
C LEU A 20 -13.93 -6.08 -7.12
N LYS A 21 -15.18 -5.69 -7.42
CA LYS A 21 -15.48 -4.57 -8.33
C LYS A 21 -14.85 -3.27 -7.84
N ASN A 22 -14.99 -2.95 -6.56
CA ASN A 22 -14.47 -1.68 -6.01
C ASN A 22 -12.94 -1.67 -5.99
N SER A 23 -12.30 -2.78 -5.66
CA SER A 23 -10.85 -2.93 -5.78
C SER A 23 -10.35 -2.81 -7.22
N LEU A 24 -11.06 -3.41 -8.19
CA LEU A 24 -10.70 -3.29 -9.61
C LEU A 24 -10.90 -1.86 -10.13
N SER A 25 -11.98 -1.19 -9.74
CA SER A 25 -12.22 0.21 -10.09
C SER A 25 -11.07 1.09 -9.58
N LEU A 26 -10.73 0.95 -8.29
CA LEU A 26 -9.63 1.68 -7.69
C LEU A 26 -8.30 1.38 -8.38
N PHE A 27 -8.02 0.12 -8.71
CA PHE A 27 -6.83 -0.26 -9.47
C PHE A 27 -6.77 0.45 -10.82
N LEU A 28 -7.85 0.42 -11.60
CA LEU A 28 -7.93 1.05 -12.91
C LEU A 28 -7.78 2.57 -12.84
N ASP A 29 -8.48 3.23 -11.91
CA ASP A 29 -8.40 4.68 -11.71
C ASP A 29 -6.97 5.11 -11.40
N ARG A 30 -6.26 4.33 -10.56
CA ARG A 30 -4.86 4.59 -10.23
C ARG A 30 -3.94 4.37 -11.42
N CYS A 31 -4.12 3.29 -12.18
CA CYS A 31 -3.35 3.04 -13.40
C CYS A 31 -3.55 4.16 -14.44
N LEU A 32 -4.79 4.61 -14.65
CA LEU A 32 -5.14 5.67 -15.60
C LEU A 32 -4.63 7.05 -15.15
N SER A 33 -4.63 7.33 -13.84
CA SER A 33 -4.05 8.57 -13.29
C SER A 33 -2.52 8.58 -13.31
N HIS A 34 -1.88 7.44 -13.60
CA HIS A 34 -0.45 7.28 -13.59
C HIS A 34 0.13 7.33 -15.01
N LEU A 35 0.76 8.44 -15.40
CA LEU A 35 1.28 8.68 -16.75
C LEU A 35 2.03 7.49 -17.40
N VAL A 36 2.94 6.81 -16.68
CA VAL A 36 3.69 5.68 -17.23
C VAL A 36 2.82 4.42 -17.43
N LEU A 37 1.93 4.12 -16.47
CA LEU A 37 1.07 2.94 -16.53
C LEU A 37 -0.06 3.14 -17.54
N ALA A 38 -0.63 4.35 -17.61
CA ALA A 38 -1.66 4.73 -18.56
C ALA A 38 -1.19 4.63 -20.02
N ASN A 39 0.10 4.81 -20.27
CA ASN A 39 0.71 4.71 -21.60
C ASN A 39 1.41 3.36 -21.84
N ASP A 40 1.27 2.40 -20.92
CA ASP A 40 1.83 1.07 -21.11
C ASP A 40 1.08 0.36 -22.26
N SER A 41 1.85 -0.20 -23.21
CA SER A 41 1.27 -0.81 -24.40
C SER A 41 0.43 -2.05 -24.10
N GLU A 42 0.81 -2.86 -23.10
CA GLU A 42 0.03 -4.03 -22.69
C GLU A 42 -1.25 -3.60 -21.99
N PHE A 43 -1.18 -2.57 -21.13
CA PHE A 43 -2.33 -2.00 -20.45
C PHE A 43 -3.33 -1.35 -21.42
N LEU A 44 -2.85 -0.57 -22.40
CA LEU A 44 -3.69 0.01 -23.44
C LEU A 44 -4.36 -1.10 -24.27
N MET A 45 -3.62 -2.12 -24.68
CA MET A 45 -4.19 -3.27 -25.38
C MET A 45 -5.28 -3.95 -24.55
N PHE A 46 -5.05 -4.16 -23.25
CA PHE A 46 -6.05 -4.71 -22.34
C PHE A 46 -7.35 -3.88 -22.31
N LEU A 47 -7.25 -2.54 -22.29
CA LEU A 47 -8.43 -1.67 -22.24
C LEU A 47 -9.23 -1.63 -23.55
N TYR A 48 -8.56 -1.71 -24.70
CA TYR A 48 -9.19 -1.54 -26.01
C TYR A 48 -9.64 -2.85 -26.68
N LEU A 49 -9.20 -4.02 -26.19
CA LEU A 49 -9.49 -5.30 -26.82
C LEU A 49 -10.69 -6.00 -26.17
N LYS A 50 -11.82 -6.03 -26.88
CA LYS A 50 -13.06 -6.74 -26.48
C LYS A 50 -13.05 -8.25 -26.76
N ASP A 51 -12.13 -8.75 -27.58
CA ASP A 51 -12.20 -10.12 -28.13
C ASP A 51 -11.27 -11.13 -27.42
N ALA A 52 -11.86 -12.23 -26.94
CA ALA A 52 -11.17 -13.34 -26.28
C ALA A 52 -10.11 -14.04 -27.17
N LEU A 53 -10.25 -13.97 -28.51
CA LEU A 53 -9.28 -14.50 -29.46
C LEU A 53 -7.96 -13.72 -29.49
N LEU A 54 -7.95 -12.47 -29.03
CA LEU A 54 -6.77 -11.61 -28.96
C LEU A 54 -6.03 -11.70 -27.62
N ALA A 55 -6.65 -12.19 -26.55
CA ALA A 55 -5.94 -12.53 -25.31
C ALA A 55 -4.83 -13.57 -25.57
N LYS A 56 -5.11 -14.58 -26.41
CA LYS A 56 -4.09 -15.53 -26.93
C LYS A 56 -3.02 -14.86 -27.79
N ARG A 57 -3.32 -13.73 -28.44
CA ARG A 57 -2.32 -12.96 -29.22
C ARG A 57 -1.46 -12.08 -28.32
N ILE A 58 -2.00 -11.51 -27.23
CA ILE A 58 -1.21 -10.78 -26.22
C ILE A 58 -0.11 -11.70 -25.66
N GLU A 59 -0.46 -12.93 -25.26
CA GLU A 59 0.54 -13.92 -24.83
C GLU A 59 1.57 -14.28 -25.91
N HIS A 60 1.20 -14.21 -27.20
CA HIS A 60 2.07 -14.49 -28.34
C HIS A 60 2.99 -13.33 -28.74
N TYR A 61 2.52 -12.07 -28.60
CA TYR A 61 3.30 -10.86 -28.89
C TYR A 61 4.16 -10.42 -27.69
N PHE A 62 3.79 -10.81 -26.47
CA PHE A 62 4.54 -10.58 -25.24
C PHE A 62 4.90 -11.90 -24.53
N PRO A 63 5.62 -12.84 -25.18
CA PRO A 63 5.94 -14.15 -24.62
C PRO A 63 6.92 -14.09 -23.42
N GLN A 64 7.47 -12.90 -23.15
CA GLN A 64 8.28 -12.59 -21.97
C GLN A 64 7.55 -11.59 -21.07
N GLY A 65 6.33 -11.93 -20.65
CA GLY A 65 5.84 -11.38 -19.39
C GLY A 65 6.86 -11.75 -18.32
N LEU A 66 7.67 -10.80 -17.85
CA LEU A 66 8.53 -10.95 -16.67
C LEU A 66 7.68 -11.64 -15.59
N SER A 67 8.01 -12.89 -15.30
CA SER A 67 6.99 -13.85 -14.87
C SER A 67 6.21 -13.35 -13.65
N LEU A 68 4.88 -13.41 -13.77
CA LEU A 68 3.98 -13.27 -12.62
C LEU A 68 4.34 -14.27 -11.50
N SER A 69 5.01 -15.38 -11.82
CA SER A 69 5.57 -16.32 -10.84
C SER A 69 6.75 -15.76 -10.03
N ALA A 70 7.65 -14.95 -10.63
CA ALA A 70 8.73 -14.29 -9.91
C ALA A 70 8.18 -13.20 -8.98
N THR A 71 7.12 -12.52 -9.40
CA THR A 71 6.48 -11.45 -8.62
C THR A 71 5.64 -12.01 -7.46
N SER A 72 4.98 -13.16 -7.64
CA SER A 72 4.20 -13.84 -6.60
C SER A 72 5.08 -14.56 -5.57
N MET A 73 6.17 -15.24 -5.99
CA MET A 73 7.12 -15.84 -5.05
C MET A 73 7.90 -14.79 -4.24
N MET A 74 8.14 -13.60 -4.81
CA MET A 74 8.68 -12.45 -4.08
C MET A 74 7.70 -11.83 -3.07
N MET A 75 6.39 -12.05 -3.18
CA MET A 75 5.41 -11.47 -2.24
C MET A 75 5.29 -12.28 -0.94
N GLU A 76 5.38 -13.61 -1.02
CA GLU A 76 5.25 -14.49 0.15
C GLU A 76 6.57 -14.67 0.92
N SER A 77 7.72 -14.76 0.24
CA SER A 77 9.02 -14.86 0.93
C SER A 77 9.42 -13.56 1.67
N PHE A 78 8.83 -12.43 1.29
CA PHE A 78 9.21 -11.12 1.84
C PHE A 78 8.37 -10.66 3.02
N SER A 79 7.19 -11.20 3.31
CA SER A 79 6.55 -10.90 4.60
C SER A 79 7.43 -11.42 5.76
N GLU A 80 8.13 -12.55 5.57
CA GLU A 80 9.16 -13.05 6.48
C GLU A 80 10.48 -12.27 6.41
N GLN A 81 10.91 -11.79 5.23
CA GLN A 81 12.11 -10.94 5.13
C GLN A 81 11.87 -9.50 5.62
N LEU A 82 10.65 -8.95 5.58
CA LEU A 82 10.35 -7.62 6.10
C LEU A 82 10.47 -7.61 7.63
N GLU A 83 10.00 -8.67 8.31
CA GLU A 83 10.22 -8.87 9.74
C GLU A 83 11.71 -9.08 10.08
N LYS A 84 12.49 -9.72 9.20
CA LYS A 84 13.95 -9.79 9.33
C LYS A 84 14.63 -8.44 8.99
N SER A 85 14.10 -7.64 8.07
CA SER A 85 14.67 -6.35 7.60
C SER A 85 14.34 -5.16 8.49
N LYS A 86 13.29 -5.28 9.34
CA LYS A 86 13.11 -4.43 10.52
C LYS A 86 14.38 -4.40 11.39
N ARG A 87 15.31 -5.36 11.20
CA ARG A 87 16.61 -5.43 11.88
C ARG A 87 17.80 -4.84 11.12
N SER A 88 17.70 -4.30 9.90
CA SER A 88 18.91 -3.82 9.18
C SER A 88 18.74 -2.62 8.23
N TRP A 89 18.05 -1.55 8.66
CA TRP A 89 18.53 -0.19 8.30
C TRP A 89 19.80 0.19 9.06
N ASN A 90 20.17 -0.61 10.07
CA ASN A 90 21.47 -0.54 10.70
C ASN A 90 22.52 -0.95 9.65
N LEU A 91 23.08 0.07 9.00
CA LEU A 91 24.32 -0.04 8.25
C LEU A 91 25.32 -0.80 9.13
N THR A 92 26.02 -1.77 8.56
CA THR A 92 27.16 -2.39 9.26
C THR A 92 28.19 -1.30 9.60
N PRO A 93 29.06 -1.49 10.61
CA PRO A 93 30.14 -0.52 10.90
C PRO A 93 31.02 -0.20 9.67
N GLN A 94 31.11 -1.13 8.71
CA GLN A 94 31.84 -0.97 7.43
C GLN A 94 31.12 -0.06 6.42
N GLN A 95 29.83 0.18 6.65
CA GLN A 95 28.88 0.94 5.85
C GLN A 95 28.55 2.31 6.48
N GLU A 96 29.08 2.65 7.66
CA GLU A 96 28.83 3.97 8.31
C GLU A 96 29.25 5.16 7.43
N ALA A 97 30.23 4.98 6.55
CA ALA A 97 30.65 5.96 5.56
C ALA A 97 29.56 6.29 4.50
N LEU A 98 28.49 5.50 4.40
CA LEU A 98 27.32 5.80 3.57
C LEU A 98 26.48 6.95 4.14
N LYS A 99 26.64 7.33 5.43
CA LYS A 99 25.93 8.49 6.00
C LYS A 99 26.31 9.81 5.30
N ASP A 100 27.53 9.88 4.75
CA ASP A 100 28.06 11.05 4.05
C ASP A 100 27.74 11.05 2.55
N ASP A 101 27.15 9.96 2.03
CA ASP A 101 26.67 9.89 0.65
C ASP A 101 25.41 10.76 0.48
N PRO A 102 25.30 11.61 -0.56
CA PRO A 102 24.19 12.55 -0.69
C PRO A 102 22.82 11.89 -0.92
N TYR A 103 22.79 10.61 -1.30
CA TYR A 103 21.55 9.86 -1.55
C TYR A 103 21.04 9.17 -0.27
N HIS A 104 21.92 8.73 0.63
CA HIS A 104 21.53 7.99 1.84
C HIS A 104 20.57 8.77 2.77
N PRO A 105 20.85 10.03 3.20
CA PRO A 105 19.93 10.80 4.04
C PRO A 105 18.57 11.05 3.37
N ARG A 106 18.54 11.18 2.03
CA ARG A 106 17.29 11.37 1.27
C ARG A 106 16.43 10.12 1.33
N PHE A 107 17.03 8.95 1.08
CA PHE A 107 16.32 7.68 1.13
C PHE A 107 15.88 7.30 2.55
N GLU A 108 16.71 7.57 3.56
CA GLU A 108 16.36 7.34 4.97
C GLU A 108 15.14 8.17 5.39
N LYS A 109 15.10 9.45 5.00
CA LYS A 109 13.95 10.32 5.26
C LYS A 109 12.69 9.77 4.59
N MET A 110 12.76 9.39 3.31
CA MET A 110 11.62 8.81 2.59
C MET A 110 11.14 7.52 3.25
N HIS A 111 12.06 6.64 3.65
CA HIS A 111 11.72 5.40 4.33
C HIS A 111 10.96 5.65 5.63
N LYS A 112 11.48 6.52 6.49
CA LYS A 112 10.83 6.88 7.76
C LYS A 112 9.41 7.40 7.53
N THR A 113 9.22 8.32 6.59
CA THR A 113 7.90 8.87 6.27
C THR A 113 6.92 7.81 5.75
N VAL A 114 7.38 6.89 4.89
CA VAL A 114 6.54 5.82 4.34
C VAL A 114 6.21 4.78 5.40
N GLU A 115 7.16 4.44 6.27
CA GLU A 115 6.98 3.49 7.36
C GLU A 115 6.01 4.02 8.42
N GLU A 116 6.15 5.27 8.84
CA GLU A 116 5.21 5.94 9.74
C GLU A 116 3.79 5.91 9.16
N PHE A 117 3.64 6.25 7.89
CA PHE A 117 2.34 6.22 7.23
C PHE A 117 1.78 4.81 7.11
N TYR A 118 2.61 3.81 6.79
CA TYR A 118 2.22 2.41 6.76
C TYR A 118 1.69 1.94 8.13
N GLU A 119 2.38 2.26 9.22
CA GLU A 119 1.93 1.86 10.57
C GLU A 119 0.63 2.58 10.96
N GLN A 120 0.46 3.85 10.58
CA GLN A 120 -0.82 4.56 10.75
C GLN A 120 -1.97 3.86 10.02
N LEU A 121 -1.76 3.47 8.75
CA LEU A 121 -2.76 2.74 7.97
C LEU A 121 -3.07 1.36 8.57
N ARG A 122 -2.04 0.65 9.05
CA ARG A 122 -2.19 -0.65 9.71
C ARG A 122 -3.04 -0.52 10.98
N MET A 123 -2.78 0.49 11.81
CA MET A 123 -3.58 0.78 13.00
C MET A 123 -5.03 1.15 12.64
N LEU A 124 -5.22 1.95 11.59
CA LEU A 124 -6.55 2.31 11.10
C LEU A 124 -7.32 1.08 10.60
N LYS A 125 -6.70 0.23 9.78
CA LYS A 125 -7.28 -1.04 9.31
C LYS A 125 -7.70 -1.93 10.49
N GLY A 126 -6.83 -2.09 11.50
CA GLY A 126 -7.16 -2.84 12.71
C GLY A 126 -8.31 -2.24 13.51
N THR A 127 -8.42 -0.91 13.53
CA THR A 127 -9.52 -0.19 14.18
C THR A 127 -10.85 -0.40 13.47
N LEU A 128 -10.85 -0.39 12.15
CA LEU A 128 -12.04 -0.71 11.34
C LEU A 128 -12.52 -2.14 11.55
N GLY A 129 -11.59 -3.10 11.59
CA GLY A 129 -11.92 -4.48 11.93
C GLY A 129 -12.63 -4.61 13.28
N ARG A 130 -12.20 -3.85 14.30
CA ARG A 130 -12.87 -3.81 15.61
C ARG A 130 -14.26 -3.16 15.54
N PHE A 131 -14.42 -2.06 14.80
CA PHE A 131 -15.74 -1.46 14.57
C PHE A 131 -16.70 -2.45 13.91
N ARG A 132 -16.22 -3.17 12.90
CA ARG A 132 -16.98 -4.19 12.18
C ARG A 132 -17.47 -5.30 13.11
N THR A 133 -16.61 -5.81 13.98
CA THR A 133 -16.98 -6.82 14.97
C THR A 133 -18.02 -6.29 15.95
N ARG A 134 -17.82 -5.07 16.46
CA ARG A 134 -18.76 -4.45 17.41
C ARG A 134 -20.12 -4.18 16.79
N ASP A 135 -20.18 -3.74 15.54
CA ASP A 135 -21.45 -3.49 14.85
C ASP A 135 -22.21 -4.81 14.58
N LYS A 136 -21.50 -5.94 14.35
CA LYS A 136 -22.12 -7.28 14.28
C LYS A 136 -22.66 -7.76 15.63
N GLU A 137 -21.93 -7.52 16.72
CA GLU A 137 -22.40 -7.82 18.07
C GLU A 137 -23.66 -7.02 18.41
N MET A 138 -23.65 -5.72 18.10
CA MET A 138 -24.81 -4.83 18.28
C MET A 138 -26.02 -5.27 17.45
N GLU A 139 -25.81 -5.68 16.19
CA GLU A 139 -26.86 -6.28 15.38
C GLU A 139 -27.44 -7.53 16.04
N ALA A 140 -26.59 -8.45 16.52
CA ALA A 140 -27.02 -9.68 17.17
C ALA A 140 -27.84 -9.38 18.44
N ASP A 141 -27.44 -8.39 19.23
CA ASP A 141 -28.16 -7.95 20.41
C ASP A 141 -29.54 -7.38 20.06
N PHE A 142 -29.65 -6.55 19.03
CA PHE A 142 -30.94 -6.05 18.57
C PHE A 142 -31.85 -7.17 18.04
N ARG A 143 -31.29 -8.19 17.37
CA ARG A 143 -32.04 -9.40 16.98
C ARG A 143 -32.54 -10.18 18.21
N ARG A 144 -31.73 -10.30 19.27
CA ARG A 144 -32.15 -10.93 20.53
C ARG A 144 -33.28 -10.14 21.20
N GLN A 145 -33.15 -8.82 21.28
CA GLN A 145 -34.21 -7.95 21.82
C GLN A 145 -35.52 -8.10 21.06
N LYS A 146 -35.47 -8.15 19.72
CA LYS A 146 -36.64 -8.43 18.89
C LYS A 146 -37.32 -9.72 19.31
N THR A 147 -36.56 -10.81 19.46
CA THR A 147 -37.11 -12.12 19.87
C THR A 147 -37.77 -12.04 21.24
N ILE A 148 -37.12 -11.43 22.23
CA ILE A 148 -37.67 -11.23 23.57
C ILE A 148 -39.00 -10.45 23.52
N PHE A 149 -39.02 -9.31 22.84
CA PHE A 149 -40.25 -8.51 22.72
C PHE A 149 -41.36 -9.22 21.92
N THR A 150 -41.01 -10.06 20.96
CA THR A 150 -41.99 -10.88 20.23
C THR A 150 -42.63 -11.91 21.15
N HIS A 151 -41.84 -12.60 21.98
CA HIS A 151 -42.37 -13.55 22.98
C HIS A 151 -43.23 -12.86 24.03
N LEU A 152 -42.82 -11.70 24.55
CA LEU A 152 -43.62 -10.92 25.48
C LEU A 152 -44.96 -10.50 24.85
N ALA A 153 -44.95 -10.08 23.58
CA ALA A 153 -46.17 -9.71 22.87
C ALA A 153 -47.15 -10.88 22.72
N LEU A 154 -46.65 -12.11 22.54
CA LEU A 154 -47.48 -13.31 22.43
C LEU A 154 -48.07 -13.73 23.79
N ASN A 155 -47.29 -13.60 24.87
CA ASN A 155 -47.74 -14.00 26.21
C ASN A 155 -48.68 -12.97 26.86
N GLU A 156 -48.55 -11.69 26.50
CA GLU A 156 -49.31 -10.56 27.06
C GLU A 156 -50.51 -10.17 26.16
N TYR A 157 -51.01 -11.10 25.34
CA TYR A 157 -52.11 -10.86 24.42
C TYR A 157 -53.38 -10.39 25.15
N GLU A 158 -53.61 -10.90 26.37
CA GLU A 158 -54.78 -10.59 27.18
C GLU A 158 -54.67 -9.27 27.96
N THR A 159 -53.46 -8.72 28.16
CA THR A 159 -53.24 -7.55 29.03
C THR A 159 -53.27 -6.22 28.29
N GLY A 160 -53.54 -6.22 26.98
CA GLY A 160 -53.52 -5.01 26.14
C GLY A 160 -52.11 -4.41 25.94
N LEU A 161 -51.07 -5.03 26.52
CA LEU A 161 -49.66 -4.61 26.37
C LEU A 161 -49.00 -5.19 25.10
N ALA A 162 -49.58 -6.24 24.51
CA ALA A 162 -49.09 -6.88 23.29
C ALA A 162 -48.76 -5.90 22.14
N PRO A 163 -49.57 -4.86 21.83
CA PRO A 163 -49.22 -3.89 20.78
C PRO A 163 -47.95 -3.08 21.08
N THR A 164 -47.69 -2.79 22.36
CA THR A 164 -46.49 -2.07 22.80
C THR A 164 -45.25 -2.93 22.63
N PHE A 165 -45.31 -4.20 23.04
CA PHE A 165 -44.20 -5.14 22.86
C PHE A 165 -43.95 -5.45 21.37
N SER A 166 -45.00 -5.63 20.57
CA SER A 166 -44.87 -5.81 19.12
C SER A 166 -44.19 -4.62 18.43
N SER A 167 -44.55 -3.39 18.84
CA SER A 167 -43.92 -2.17 18.33
C SER A 167 -42.43 -2.08 18.70
N ARG A 168 -42.07 -2.48 19.94
CA ARG A 168 -40.67 -2.59 20.37
C ARG A 168 -39.90 -3.66 19.60
N ALA A 169 -40.51 -4.83 19.36
CA ALA A 169 -39.90 -5.88 18.54
C ALA A 169 -39.60 -5.38 17.11
N LYS A 170 -40.53 -4.63 16.50
CA LYS A 170 -40.35 -4.02 15.18
C LYS A 170 -39.20 -3.00 15.18
N ALA A 171 -39.13 -2.13 16.19
CA ALA A 171 -38.05 -1.16 16.32
C ALA A 171 -36.68 -1.84 16.50
N SER A 172 -36.56 -2.86 17.35
CA SER A 172 -35.33 -3.65 17.49
C SER A 172 -34.94 -4.34 16.18
N SER A 173 -35.92 -4.84 15.40
CA SER A 173 -35.64 -5.40 14.07
C SER A 173 -35.09 -4.36 13.10
N GLN A 174 -35.59 -3.12 13.13
CA GLN A 174 -35.11 -2.03 12.28
C GLN A 174 -33.70 -1.58 12.70
N LEU A 175 -33.44 -1.48 14.01
CA LEU A 175 -32.10 -1.15 14.53
C LEU A 175 -31.06 -2.22 14.17
N ALA A 176 -31.45 -3.50 14.19
CA ALA A 176 -30.60 -4.59 13.72
C ALA A 176 -30.22 -4.39 12.23
N LEU A 177 -31.20 -4.08 11.37
CA LEU A 177 -30.93 -3.81 9.95
C LEU A 177 -30.05 -2.56 9.74
N CYS A 178 -30.25 -1.50 10.52
CA CYS A 178 -29.38 -0.32 10.46
C CYS A 178 -27.93 -0.64 10.86
N SER A 179 -27.76 -1.47 11.87
CA SER A 179 -26.45 -1.87 12.38
C SER A 179 -25.75 -2.86 11.42
N GLY A 180 -26.53 -3.69 10.72
CA GLY A 180 -26.17 -4.84 9.89
C GLY A 180 -26.04 -4.62 8.36
N GLY A 181 -26.63 -3.54 7.83
CA GLY A 181 -26.88 -3.37 6.39
C GLY A 181 -25.90 -2.44 5.66
N GLU A 182 -26.42 -1.48 4.87
CA GLU A 182 -25.72 -0.52 3.98
C GLU A 182 -24.42 0.07 4.56
N TYR A 183 -24.37 0.25 5.88
CA TYR A 183 -23.20 0.73 6.60
C TYR A 183 -21.97 -0.18 6.44
N PHE A 184 -22.15 -1.51 6.34
CA PHE A 184 -21.06 -2.47 6.14
C PHE A 184 -20.47 -2.43 4.72
N ASP A 185 -21.30 -2.17 3.71
CA ASP A 185 -20.84 -2.09 2.32
C ASP A 185 -19.94 -0.86 2.13
N GLU A 186 -20.26 0.26 2.77
CA GLU A 186 -19.43 1.47 2.74
C GLU A 186 -18.16 1.35 3.58
N LEU A 187 -18.22 0.67 4.73
CA LEU A 187 -17.02 0.29 5.48
C LEU A 187 -16.08 -0.58 4.64
N GLU A 188 -16.64 -1.48 3.83
CA GLU A 188 -15.87 -2.35 2.96
C GLU A 188 -15.13 -1.55 1.87
N ASN A 189 -15.74 -0.51 1.32
CA ASN A 189 -15.07 0.44 0.41
C ASN A 189 -13.87 1.11 1.08
N PHE A 190 -14.06 1.57 2.33
CA PHE A 190 -12.99 2.21 3.10
C PHE A 190 -11.84 1.25 3.41
N GLU A 191 -12.14 -0.02 3.72
CA GLU A 191 -11.13 -1.06 3.89
C GLU A 191 -10.32 -1.29 2.61
N VAL A 192 -10.97 -1.33 1.44
CA VAL A 192 -10.33 -1.54 0.13
C VAL A 192 -9.33 -0.43 -0.17
N GLU A 193 -9.69 0.82 0.08
CA GLU A 193 -8.80 1.96 -0.16
C GLU A 193 -7.60 1.95 0.78
N ILE A 194 -7.82 1.72 2.08
CA ILE A 194 -6.73 1.59 3.04
C ILE A 194 -5.79 0.44 2.65
N GLU A 195 -6.33 -0.70 2.24
CA GLU A 195 -5.55 -1.83 1.73
C GLU A 195 -4.71 -1.44 0.52
N ALA A 196 -5.26 -0.63 -0.39
CA ALA A 196 -4.52 -0.12 -1.54
C ALA A 196 -3.31 0.73 -1.11
N TYR A 197 -3.51 1.67 -0.17
CA TYR A 197 -2.41 2.48 0.37
C TYR A 197 -1.39 1.66 1.15
N VAL A 198 -1.83 0.67 1.93
CA VAL A 198 -0.95 -0.25 2.67
C VAL A 198 -0.02 -0.98 1.70
N HIS A 199 -0.57 -1.54 0.63
CA HIS A 199 0.22 -2.27 -0.36
C HIS A 199 1.18 -1.36 -1.12
N VAL A 200 0.72 -0.16 -1.51
CA VAL A 200 1.57 0.83 -2.16
C VAL A 200 2.73 1.22 -1.25
N SER A 201 2.48 1.53 0.03
CA SER A 201 3.53 1.84 1.00
C SER A 201 4.55 0.71 1.12
N GLN A 202 4.10 -0.55 1.21
CA GLN A 202 4.99 -1.71 1.22
C GLN A 202 5.85 -1.79 -0.05
N ARG A 203 5.28 -1.51 -1.22
CA ARG A 203 6.00 -1.50 -2.51
C ARG A 203 7.04 -0.38 -2.57
N ILE A 204 6.71 0.79 -2.07
CA ILE A 204 7.64 1.94 -1.95
C ILE A 204 8.82 1.54 -1.04
N SER A 205 8.55 0.96 0.13
CA SER A 205 9.60 0.45 1.03
C SER A 205 10.49 -0.61 0.36
N ARG A 206 9.92 -1.59 -0.34
CA ARG A 206 10.71 -2.59 -1.09
C ARG A 206 11.61 -1.95 -2.14
N THR A 207 11.09 -0.96 -2.85
CA THR A 207 11.84 -0.22 -3.87
C THR A 207 12.98 0.57 -3.25
N LEU A 208 12.79 1.14 -2.05
CA LEU A 208 13.84 1.81 -1.27
C LEU A 208 14.96 0.83 -0.86
N TYR A 209 14.61 -0.35 -0.35
CA TYR A 209 15.61 -1.35 0.03
C TYR A 209 16.46 -1.82 -1.16
N GLY A 210 15.84 -2.13 -2.30
CA GLY A 210 16.59 -2.50 -3.51
C GLY A 210 17.53 -1.39 -4.01
N ARG A 211 17.29 -0.13 -3.63
CA ARG A 211 18.17 1.00 -3.96
C ARG A 211 19.31 1.16 -2.98
N LEU A 212 19.13 0.82 -1.70
CA LEU A 212 20.24 0.79 -0.74
C LEU A 212 21.36 -0.13 -1.24
N ASP A 213 21.01 -1.29 -1.81
CA ASP A 213 21.99 -2.22 -2.40
C ASP A 213 22.77 -1.57 -3.56
N MET A 214 22.14 -0.72 -4.36
CA MET A 214 22.81 0.03 -5.42
C MET A 214 23.77 1.10 -4.89
N ILE A 215 23.42 1.79 -3.79
CA ILE A 215 24.29 2.77 -3.14
C ILE A 215 25.51 2.06 -2.55
N VAL A 216 25.30 0.89 -1.91
CA VAL A 216 26.39 0.04 -1.40
C VAL A 216 27.33 -0.35 -2.54
N SER A 217 26.79 -0.81 -3.68
CA SER A 217 27.58 -1.16 -4.86
C SER A 217 28.35 0.05 -5.43
N HIS A 218 27.71 1.22 -5.53
CA HIS A 218 28.35 2.46 -5.95
C HIS A 218 29.57 2.79 -5.09
N TYR A 219 29.43 2.64 -3.77
CA TYR A 219 30.49 2.90 -2.80
C TYR A 219 31.64 1.87 -2.87
N GLU A 220 31.32 0.58 -3.01
CA GLU A 220 32.33 -0.47 -3.20
C GLU A 220 33.17 -0.25 -4.47
N HIS A 221 32.54 0.14 -5.56
CA HIS A 221 33.24 0.51 -6.80
C HIS A 221 34.13 1.75 -6.62
N SER A 222 33.68 2.75 -5.87
CA SER A 222 34.48 3.93 -5.55
C SER A 222 35.74 3.58 -4.76
N LYS A 223 35.62 2.70 -3.75
CA LYS A 223 36.76 2.16 -3.00
C LYS A 223 37.74 1.41 -3.91
N LYS A 224 37.24 0.57 -4.83
CA LYS A 224 38.06 -0.16 -5.80
C LYS A 224 38.83 0.78 -6.72
N ILE A 225 38.20 1.83 -7.24
CA ILE A 225 38.86 2.87 -8.04
C ILE A 225 39.98 3.54 -7.24
N THR A 226 39.71 3.88 -5.99
CA THR A 226 40.69 4.54 -5.11
C THR A 226 41.91 3.63 -4.86
N ALA A 227 41.67 2.35 -4.59
CA ALA A 227 42.73 1.35 -4.41
C ALA A 227 43.57 1.18 -5.69
N LEU A 228 42.94 1.09 -6.86
CA LEU A 228 43.64 0.99 -8.15
C LEU A 228 44.48 2.25 -8.45
N LYS A 229 43.98 3.45 -8.13
CA LYS A 229 44.75 4.70 -8.26
C LYS A 229 46.00 4.69 -7.37
N GLN A 230 45.87 4.21 -6.12
CA GLN A 230 47.01 4.07 -5.22
C GLN A 230 48.01 3.00 -5.70
N GLU A 231 47.53 1.88 -6.25
CA GLU A 231 48.38 0.83 -6.82
C GLU A 231 49.17 1.34 -8.03
N ILE A 232 48.53 2.06 -8.96
CA ILE A 232 49.20 2.70 -10.10
C ILE A 232 50.29 3.64 -9.60
N LEU A 233 50.01 4.47 -8.59
CA LEU A 233 50.98 5.42 -8.04
C LEU A 233 52.18 4.71 -7.39
N LYS A 234 51.95 3.56 -6.74
CA LYS A 234 53.05 2.71 -6.22
C LYS A 234 53.89 2.12 -7.35
N LEU A 235 53.25 1.55 -8.38
CA LEU A 235 53.94 0.98 -9.53
C LEU A 235 54.72 2.04 -10.33
N GLU A 236 54.20 3.26 -10.45
CA GLU A 236 54.90 4.38 -11.06
C GLU A 236 56.13 4.81 -10.24
N ASN A 237 56.05 4.72 -8.92
CA ASN A 237 57.21 4.96 -8.04
C ASN A 237 58.23 3.82 -8.12
N GLU A 238 57.80 2.54 -8.17
CA GLU A 238 58.68 1.38 -8.39
C GLU A 238 59.42 1.48 -9.73
N LYS A 239 58.74 1.91 -10.79
CA LYS A 239 59.35 2.17 -12.10
C LYS A 239 60.43 3.26 -12.02
N LYS A 240 60.24 4.28 -11.18
CA LYS A 240 61.20 5.38 -10.99
C LYS A 240 62.37 5.00 -10.10
N SER A 241 62.18 4.14 -9.09
CA SER A 241 63.22 3.72 -8.15
C SER A 241 64.15 2.63 -8.71
N GLY A 242 63.75 1.96 -9.80
CA GLY A 242 64.53 0.86 -10.39
C GLY A 242 64.46 -0.43 -9.56
N PRO A 243 65.05 -1.53 -10.06
CA PRO A 243 65.08 -2.80 -9.34
C PRO A 243 65.91 -2.70 -8.05
N PRO A 244 65.58 -3.49 -7.01
CA PRO A 244 66.36 -3.53 -5.77
C PRO A 244 67.84 -3.88 -6.03
N GLU A 245 68.76 -3.22 -5.32
CA GLU A 245 70.21 -3.44 -5.48
C GLU A 245 70.56 -4.92 -5.33
N PRO A 246 71.34 -5.52 -6.25
CA PRO A 246 71.75 -6.91 -6.14
C PRO A 246 72.87 -7.07 -5.12
N PRO A 247 73.04 -8.29 -4.55
CA PRO A 247 74.26 -8.62 -3.83
C PRO A 247 75.49 -8.47 -4.74
N PRO A 248 76.64 -8.01 -4.21
CA PRO A 248 77.80 -7.64 -5.02
C PRO A 248 78.38 -8.86 -5.76
N GLY A 249 78.36 -8.85 -7.11
CA GLY A 249 79.13 -9.82 -7.90
C GLY A 249 78.68 -10.25 -9.31
N GLY A 250 77.72 -9.60 -10.00
CA GLY A 250 77.23 -10.15 -11.28
C GLY A 250 76.81 -9.13 -12.36
N PHE A 251 77.76 -8.50 -13.04
CA PHE A 251 77.49 -7.45 -14.05
C PHE A 251 76.79 -7.92 -15.34
N GLY A 252 76.90 -9.20 -15.73
CA GLY A 252 76.30 -9.71 -16.99
C GLY A 252 74.83 -10.17 -16.89
N LEU A 253 74.35 -10.50 -15.69
CA LEU A 253 72.94 -10.82 -15.42
C LEU A 253 72.07 -9.58 -15.24
N MET A 254 72.70 -8.42 -15.02
CA MET A 254 72.06 -7.16 -14.65
C MET A 254 71.18 -6.59 -15.75
N THR A 255 71.65 -6.57 -17.00
CA THR A 255 70.93 -6.00 -18.14
C THR A 255 69.66 -6.79 -18.46
N LEU A 256 69.74 -8.13 -18.43
CA LEU A 256 68.59 -9.01 -18.62
C LEU A 256 67.58 -8.95 -17.46
N LEU A 257 68.04 -8.76 -16.23
CA LEU A 257 67.17 -8.58 -15.06
C LEU A 257 66.51 -7.20 -15.03
N THR A 258 67.20 -6.14 -15.46
CA THR A 258 66.61 -4.79 -15.59
C THR A 258 65.59 -4.72 -16.72
N GLU A 259 65.85 -5.33 -17.88
CA GLU A 259 64.88 -5.42 -18.97
C GLU A 259 63.64 -6.23 -18.56
N LYS A 260 63.80 -7.41 -17.96
CA LYS A 260 62.67 -8.22 -17.47
C LYS A 260 61.89 -7.55 -16.34
N PHE A 261 62.55 -6.82 -15.44
CA PHE A 261 61.89 -6.06 -14.38
C PHE A 261 61.10 -4.89 -14.95
N SER A 262 61.66 -4.15 -15.91
CA SER A 262 60.96 -3.06 -16.59
C SER A 262 59.73 -3.57 -17.35
N ASP A 263 59.85 -4.68 -18.07
CA ASP A 263 58.74 -5.28 -18.81
C ASP A 263 57.62 -5.82 -17.89
N ASP A 264 57.97 -6.37 -16.72
CA ASP A 264 57.01 -6.83 -15.72
C ASP A 264 56.24 -5.65 -15.09
N VAL A 265 56.94 -4.60 -14.66
CA VAL A 265 56.33 -3.38 -14.10
C VAL A 265 55.45 -2.69 -15.14
N ASP A 266 55.88 -2.62 -16.41
CA ASP A 266 55.09 -2.04 -17.49
C ASP A 266 53.86 -2.88 -17.87
N THR A 267 53.94 -4.20 -17.73
CA THR A 267 52.79 -5.10 -17.91
C THR A 267 51.80 -4.95 -16.76
N ARG A 268 52.27 -4.85 -15.51
CA ARG A 268 51.44 -4.61 -14.32
C ARG A 268 50.79 -3.23 -14.36
N LEU A 269 51.52 -2.19 -14.77
CA LEU A 269 50.98 -0.83 -14.98
C LEU A 269 49.88 -0.81 -16.04
N ARG A 270 50.09 -1.48 -17.18
CA ARG A 270 49.06 -1.60 -18.23
C ARG A 270 47.80 -2.28 -17.69
N LYS A 271 47.93 -3.45 -17.04
CA LYS A 271 46.78 -4.14 -16.44
C LYS A 271 46.06 -3.31 -15.38
N ALA A 272 46.79 -2.60 -14.51
CA ALA A 272 46.21 -1.74 -13.48
C ALA A 272 45.44 -0.56 -14.09
N ARG A 273 45.96 0.05 -15.17
CA ARG A 273 45.30 1.13 -15.92
C ARG A 273 44.06 0.64 -16.67
N ASP A 274 44.12 -0.52 -17.31
CA ASP A 274 42.97 -1.13 -17.99
C ASP A 274 41.86 -1.46 -16.98
N ASN A 275 42.22 -2.04 -15.82
CA ASN A 275 41.29 -2.31 -14.73
C ASN A 275 40.70 -1.03 -14.13
N LEU A 276 41.50 0.04 -14.01
CA LEU A 276 41.02 1.34 -13.56
C LEU A 276 40.00 1.91 -14.55
N SER A 277 40.32 1.92 -15.84
CA SER A 277 39.42 2.42 -16.90
C SER A 277 38.09 1.66 -16.92
N LEU A 278 38.13 0.33 -16.82
CA LEU A 278 36.93 -0.50 -16.73
C LEU A 278 36.11 -0.17 -15.46
N SER A 279 36.77 -0.05 -14.31
CA SER A 279 36.11 0.23 -13.04
C SER A 279 35.51 1.65 -13.01
N GLU A 280 36.17 2.65 -13.61
CA GLU A 280 35.65 4.01 -13.76
C GLU A 280 34.44 4.07 -14.70
N THR A 281 34.47 3.31 -15.80
CA THR A 281 33.34 3.19 -16.73
C THR A 281 32.13 2.54 -16.03
N GLN A 282 32.33 1.44 -15.32
CA GLN A 282 31.29 0.76 -14.55
C GLN A 282 30.72 1.68 -13.45
N HIS A 283 31.58 2.37 -12.71
CA HIS A 283 31.16 3.31 -11.68
C HIS A 283 30.36 4.49 -12.25
N GLY A 284 30.76 5.02 -13.41
CA GLY A 284 30.02 6.04 -14.13
C GLY A 284 28.63 5.57 -14.56
N GLN A 285 28.51 4.36 -15.10
CA GLN A 285 27.23 3.74 -15.45
C GLN A 285 26.32 3.53 -14.23
N ILE A 286 26.88 3.02 -13.12
CA ILE A 286 26.14 2.85 -11.85
C ILE A 286 25.63 4.20 -11.37
N LYS A 287 26.47 5.25 -11.39
CA LYS A 287 26.08 6.60 -10.94
C LYS A 287 24.93 7.18 -11.78
N VAL A 288 25.06 7.16 -13.11
CA VAL A 288 24.01 7.65 -14.02
C VAL A 288 22.70 6.89 -13.82
N THR A 289 22.77 5.57 -13.64
CA THR A 289 21.59 4.73 -13.37
C THR A 289 20.97 5.11 -12.03
N MET A 290 21.78 5.28 -10.98
CA MET A 290 21.32 5.65 -9.64
C MET A 290 20.65 7.04 -9.64
N ASP A 291 21.22 8.03 -10.34
CA ASP A 291 20.64 9.37 -10.51
C ASP A 291 19.26 9.31 -11.18
N TYR A 292 19.18 8.63 -12.31
CA TYR A 292 17.94 8.45 -13.06
C TYR A 292 16.86 7.76 -12.22
N LEU A 293 17.22 6.68 -11.55
CA LEU A 293 16.30 5.93 -10.70
C LEU A 293 15.84 6.76 -9.51
N THR A 294 16.74 7.48 -8.85
CA THR A 294 16.43 8.36 -7.71
C THR A 294 15.40 9.41 -8.12
N SER A 295 15.67 10.15 -9.20
CA SER A 295 14.74 11.17 -9.72
C SER A 295 13.37 10.59 -10.08
N THR A 296 13.35 9.43 -10.75
CA THR A 296 12.09 8.76 -11.12
C THR A 296 11.26 8.42 -9.88
N PHE A 297 11.90 7.91 -8.83
CA PHE A 297 11.21 7.50 -7.62
C PHE A 297 10.77 8.64 -6.72
N GLU A 298 11.54 9.72 -6.65
CA GLU A 298 11.08 10.96 -6.03
C GLU A 298 9.77 11.43 -6.68
N GLY A 299 9.68 11.31 -8.01
CA GLY A 299 8.44 11.55 -8.75
C GLY A 299 7.30 10.62 -8.33
N GLU A 300 7.56 9.33 -8.18
CA GLU A 300 6.58 8.33 -7.74
C GLU A 300 6.08 8.56 -6.31
N VAL A 301 6.99 8.82 -5.37
CA VAL A 301 6.65 9.13 -3.97
C VAL A 301 5.84 10.43 -3.89
N LYS A 302 6.18 11.43 -4.70
CA LYS A 302 5.40 12.68 -4.77
C LYS A 302 3.98 12.45 -5.29
N LYS A 303 3.81 11.64 -6.35
CA LYS A 303 2.46 11.26 -6.84
C LYS A 303 1.67 10.55 -5.75
N PHE A 304 2.30 9.63 -5.02
CA PHE A 304 1.67 8.96 -3.90
C PHE A 304 1.24 9.92 -2.79
N SER A 305 2.08 10.91 -2.47
CA SER A 305 1.72 11.99 -1.52
C SER A 305 0.50 12.77 -2.01
N ASN A 306 0.47 13.14 -3.30
CA ASN A 306 -0.68 13.85 -3.88
C ASN A 306 -1.97 13.03 -3.82
N TRP A 307 -1.90 11.73 -4.13
CA TRP A 307 -3.03 10.82 -3.96
C TRP A 307 -3.50 10.81 -2.51
N LYS A 308 -2.60 10.59 -1.55
CA LYS A 308 -2.93 10.64 -0.13
C LYS A 308 -3.62 11.95 0.26
N GLU A 309 -3.07 13.09 -0.16
CA GLU A 309 -3.58 14.42 0.19
C GLU A 309 -4.97 14.72 -0.39
N ASN A 310 -5.25 14.24 -1.59
CA ASN A 310 -6.54 14.44 -2.24
C ASN A 310 -7.59 13.46 -1.73
N ASP A 311 -7.21 12.21 -1.53
CA ASP A 311 -8.21 11.15 -1.35
C ASP A 311 -8.56 10.98 0.13
N MET A 312 -7.58 11.06 1.05
CA MET A 312 -7.84 10.86 2.49
C MET A 312 -8.89 11.81 3.07
N PRO A 313 -8.90 13.13 2.77
CA PRO A 313 -9.96 14.01 3.26
C PRO A 313 -11.35 13.63 2.75
N VAL A 314 -11.45 13.27 1.46
CA VAL A 314 -12.70 12.82 0.85
C VAL A 314 -13.20 11.57 1.55
N PHE A 315 -12.29 10.62 1.82
CA PHE A 315 -12.61 9.38 2.52
C PHE A 315 -13.10 9.60 3.95
N PHE A 316 -12.40 10.42 4.74
CA PHE A 316 -12.81 10.69 6.11
C PHE A 316 -14.13 11.46 6.20
N ASN A 317 -14.39 12.39 5.26
CA ASN A 317 -15.66 13.10 5.18
C ASN A 317 -16.82 12.14 4.85
N HIS A 318 -16.65 11.29 3.83
CA HIS A 318 -17.65 10.28 3.45
C HIS A 318 -17.95 9.32 4.61
N PHE A 319 -16.91 8.83 5.29
CA PHE A 319 -17.07 7.97 6.46
C PHE A 319 -17.85 8.67 7.60
N ALA A 320 -17.53 9.93 7.89
CA ALA A 320 -18.21 10.72 8.90
C ALA A 320 -19.69 10.95 8.56
N GLU A 321 -20.00 11.26 7.30
CA GLU A 321 -21.36 11.45 6.79
C GLU A 321 -22.19 10.16 6.92
N ILE A 322 -21.62 9.02 6.52
CA ILE A 322 -22.27 7.72 6.66
C ILE A 322 -22.54 7.38 8.13
N LYS A 323 -21.57 7.58 9.02
CA LYS A 323 -21.77 7.36 10.45
C LYS A 323 -22.82 8.30 11.03
N ALA A 324 -22.83 9.56 10.65
CA ALA A 324 -23.85 10.52 11.07
C ALA A 324 -25.25 10.10 10.59
N LEU A 325 -25.38 9.65 9.34
CA LEU A 325 -26.63 9.14 8.79
C LEU A 325 -27.10 7.89 9.54
N HIS A 326 -26.19 6.97 9.86
CA HIS A 326 -26.49 5.78 10.67
C HIS A 326 -27.04 6.14 12.05
N HIS A 327 -26.41 7.08 12.76
CA HIS A 327 -26.90 7.55 14.06
C HIS A 327 -28.25 8.28 13.94
N LYS A 328 -28.44 9.08 12.89
CA LYS A 328 -29.71 9.76 12.61
C LYS A 328 -30.85 8.77 12.35
N LYS A 329 -30.61 7.73 11.52
CA LYS A 329 -31.59 6.65 11.26
C LYS A 329 -31.95 5.93 12.57
N SER A 330 -30.95 5.57 13.38
CA SER A 330 -31.16 4.93 14.69
C SER A 330 -31.99 5.80 15.64
N PHE A 331 -31.67 7.10 15.73
CA PHE A 331 -32.40 8.05 16.56
C PHE A 331 -33.86 8.23 16.11
N MET A 332 -34.12 8.26 14.80
CA MET A 332 -35.48 8.33 14.26
C MET A 332 -36.31 7.10 14.64
N ILE A 333 -35.72 5.89 14.61
CA ILE A 333 -36.40 4.67 15.04
C ILE A 333 -36.80 4.76 16.52
N TRP A 334 -35.88 5.22 17.37
CA TRP A 334 -36.15 5.43 18.80
C TRP A 334 -37.23 6.49 19.07
N ASN A 335 -37.18 7.63 18.37
CA ASN A 335 -38.19 8.67 18.52
C ASN A 335 -39.58 8.23 18.06
N ASN A 336 -39.67 7.48 16.96
CA ASN A 336 -40.94 6.93 16.49
C ASN A 336 -41.55 5.99 17.53
N LEU A 337 -40.73 5.18 18.19
CA LEU A 337 -41.17 4.34 19.30
C LEU A 337 -41.67 5.17 20.50
N LYS A 338 -40.94 6.23 20.88
CA LYS A 338 -41.33 7.11 22.00
C LYS A 338 -42.64 7.85 21.74
N ASN A 339 -42.86 8.26 20.49
CA ASN A 339 -44.03 9.03 20.08
C ASN A 339 -45.26 8.18 19.78
N GLN A 340 -45.13 6.85 19.76
CA GLN A 340 -46.26 5.94 19.87
C GLN A 340 -46.82 6.05 21.28
N LYS A 341 -47.71 7.03 21.50
CA LYS A 341 -48.53 7.08 22.72
C LYS A 341 -49.22 5.72 22.88
N GLY A 342 -49.10 5.15 24.07
CA GLY A 342 -49.77 3.91 24.48
C GLY A 342 -51.24 3.92 24.05
N GLY A 343 -51.74 2.73 23.70
CA GLY A 343 -53.02 2.51 23.04
C GLY A 343 -54.08 3.56 23.34
N GLN A 344 -54.65 4.14 22.29
CA GLN A 344 -56.01 4.64 22.39
C GLN A 344 -56.86 3.47 22.88
N THR A 345 -57.37 3.55 24.10
CA THR A 345 -58.52 2.75 24.50
C THR A 345 -59.64 2.99 23.46
N PRO A 346 -60.42 1.95 23.11
CA PRO A 346 -61.46 2.05 22.08
C PRO A 346 -62.47 3.19 22.31
N GLU A 347 -62.63 3.64 23.56
CA GLU A 347 -63.54 4.73 23.95
C GLU A 347 -63.22 6.08 23.29
N LYS A 348 -61.96 6.36 22.90
CA LYS A 348 -61.62 7.65 22.26
C LYS A 348 -61.72 7.66 20.72
N GLN A 349 -62.06 6.52 20.11
CA GLN A 349 -62.37 6.47 18.66
C GLN A 349 -63.85 6.69 18.36
N GLU A 350 -64.75 6.52 19.34
CA GLU A 350 -66.17 6.90 19.19
C GLU A 350 -66.39 8.41 19.34
N GLU A 351 -65.77 9.07 20.33
CA GLU A 351 -65.90 10.53 20.50
C GLU A 351 -65.42 11.33 19.26
N LYS A 352 -64.33 10.87 18.61
CA LYS A 352 -63.84 11.53 17.37
C LYS A 352 -64.72 11.24 16.14
N LYS A 353 -65.45 10.13 16.09
CA LYS A 353 -66.42 9.87 15.03
C LYS A 353 -67.68 10.71 15.23
N GLU A 354 -68.12 10.91 16.47
CA GLU A 354 -69.28 11.76 16.77
C GLU A 354 -69.02 13.25 16.52
N GLU A 355 -67.85 13.78 16.89
CA GLU A 355 -67.49 15.17 16.57
C GLU A 355 -67.41 15.43 15.05
N THR A 356 -66.90 14.48 14.27
CA THR A 356 -66.81 14.62 12.81
C THR A 356 -68.19 14.57 12.12
N ILE A 357 -69.17 13.88 12.72
CA ILE A 357 -70.54 13.80 12.21
C ILE A 357 -71.35 15.05 12.59
N VAL A 358 -71.09 15.65 13.76
CA VAL A 358 -71.77 16.89 14.19
C VAL A 358 -71.30 18.12 13.41
N VAL A 359 -70.02 18.18 13.01
CA VAL A 359 -69.51 19.29 12.18
C VAL A 359 -70.06 19.23 10.75
N LYS A 360 -70.19 18.05 10.13
CA LYS A 360 -70.76 17.94 8.78
C LYS A 360 -72.26 18.26 8.68
N LYS A 361 -73.04 18.06 9.75
CA LYS A 361 -74.47 18.42 9.76
C LYS A 361 -74.75 19.91 10.00
N LYS A 362 -73.76 20.70 10.40
CA LYS A 362 -73.89 22.17 10.54
C LYS A 362 -73.53 22.94 9.28
N GLU A 363 -72.89 22.31 8.30
CA GLU A 363 -72.56 22.92 6.99
C GLU A 363 -73.62 22.64 5.90
N GLU A 364 -74.65 21.81 6.19
CA GLU A 364 -75.77 21.50 5.27
C GLU A 364 -77.13 22.09 5.71
N LYS A 365 -77.14 23.12 6.56
CA LYS A 365 -78.29 23.99 6.82
C LYS A 365 -77.85 25.45 6.71
#